data_AF-M3HK31-F1
#
_entry.id   AF-M3HK31-F1
#
_cell.length_a   1.000
_cell.length_b   1.000
_cell.length_c   1.000
_cell.angle_alpha   90.00
_cell.angle_beta   90.00
_cell.angle_gamma   90.00
#
_symmetry.space_group_name_H-M   'P 1'
#
loop_
_entity.id
_entity.type
_entity.pdbx_description
1 polymer ?
#
loop_
_entity_poly.entity_id
_entity_poly.type
_entity_poly.pdbx_seq_one_letter_code
_entity_poly.pdbx_strand_id
1 'polypeptide(L)' 'MVISRHISGKIRSARYLVEAILVPFYLFLPWLRWEEHPLIRLDIPGRKFYLLGNIFTPQEGFYLHLFLIGMGLSLFSLRH' A
#
# COMPACT_ATOMS: atom_id res chain seq x y z
N MET A 1 -14.23 -35.26 14.10
CA MET A 1 -13.85 -34.02 14.80
C MET A 1 -12.39 -33.74 14.44
N VAL A 2 -12.14 -32.77 13.54
CA VAL A 2 -10.76 -32.39 13.18
C VAL A 2 -10.19 -31.66 14.39
N ILE A 3 -9.33 -32.35 15.15
CA ILE A 3 -8.54 -31.70 16.21
C ILE A 3 -7.43 -30.93 15.52
N SER A 4 -7.56 -29.60 15.50
CA SER A 4 -6.46 -28.71 15.16
C SER A 4 -5.33 -28.96 16.15
N ARG A 5 -4.29 -29.66 15.70
CA ARG A 5 -3.02 -29.77 16.42
C ARG A 5 -2.54 -28.35 16.68
N HIS A 6 -2.05 -28.06 17.89
CA HIS A 6 -1.54 -26.73 18.24
C HIS A 6 -0.23 -26.48 17.49
N ILE A 7 -0.34 -26.07 16.22
CA ILE A 7 0.78 -25.63 15.40
C ILE A 7 1.22 -24.27 15.95
N SER A 8 2.11 -24.32 16.94
CA SER A 8 2.93 -23.19 17.35
C SER A 8 4.07 -23.09 16.36
N GLY A 9 3.97 -22.16 15.41
CA GLY A 9 5.00 -21.90 14.43
C GLY A 9 5.47 -20.46 14.55
N LYS A 10 6.78 -20.21 14.43
CA LYS A 10 7.37 -18.87 14.40
C LYS A 10 6.66 -17.94 13.41
N ILE A 11 6.24 -18.48 12.25
CA ILE A 11 5.47 -17.76 11.23
C ILE A 11 4.08 -17.35 11.74
N ARG A 12 3.41 -18.19 12.54
CA ARG A 12 2.09 -17.88 13.10
C ARG A 12 2.17 -16.72 14.09
N SER A 13 3.18 -16.71 14.96
CA SER A 13 3.41 -15.59 15.88
C SER A 13 3.77 -14.31 15.13
N ALA A 14 4.61 -14.41 14.09
CA ALA A 14 4.95 -13.27 13.24
C ALA A 14 3.72 -12.71 12.50
N ARG A 15 2.83 -13.58 12.00
CA ARG A 15 1.57 -13.17 11.36
C ARG A 15 0.71 -12.35 12.33
N TYR A 16 0.52 -12.83 13.56
CA TYR A 16 -0.27 -12.09 14.56
C TYR A 16 0.37 -10.75 14.93
N LEU A 17 1.70 -10.68 15.02
CA LEU A 17 2.40 -9.42 15.24
C LEU A 17 2.18 -8.44 14.09
N VAL A 18 2.35 -8.91 12.84
CA VAL A 18 2.13 -8.10 11.64
C VAL A 18 0.68 -7.63 11.56
N GLU A 19 -0.29 -8.50 11.82
CA GLU A 19 -1.71 -8.17 11.87
C GLU A 19 -2.01 -7.13 12.94
N ALA A 20 -1.46 -7.30 14.15
CA ALA A 20 -1.61 -6.37 15.25
C ALA A 20 -0.99 -4.99 14.98
N ILE A 21 0.00 -4.88 14.09
CA ILE A 21 0.60 -3.61 13.69
C ILE A 21 -0.16 -2.99 12.51
N LEU A 22 -0.40 -3.77 11.46
CA LEU A 22 -0.98 -3.27 10.21
C LEU A 22 -2.44 -2.83 10.37
N VAL A 23 -3.22 -3.50 11.20
CA VAL A 23 -4.63 -3.14 11.39
C VAL A 23 -4.76 -1.76 12.04
N PRO A 24 -4.15 -1.46 13.21
CA PRO A 24 -4.14 -0.11 13.76
C PRO A 24 -3.55 0.90 12.80
N PHE A 25 -2.43 0.57 12.14
CA PHE A 25 -1.81 1.47 11.17
C PHE A 25 -2.80 1.88 10.06
N TYR A 26 -3.44 0.91 9.40
CA TYR A 26 -4.43 1.16 8.36
C TYR A 26 -5.61 2.00 8.85
N LEU A 27 -6.07 1.73 10.08
CA LEU A 27 -7.19 2.45 10.68
C LEU A 27 -6.81 3.86 11.13
N PHE A 28 -5.60 4.12 11.63
CA PHE A 28 -5.24 5.44 12.14
C PHE A 28 -4.71 6.40 11.07
N LEU A 29 -4.11 5.87 9.99
CA LEU A 29 -3.54 6.65 8.90
C LEU A 29 -4.48 7.72 8.29
N PRO A 30 -5.76 7.46 7.99
CA PRO A 30 -6.61 8.47 7.38
C PRO A 30 -7.00 9.62 8.33
N TRP A 31 -6.88 9.43 9.64
CA TRP A 31 -7.15 10.50 10.62
C TRP A 31 -5.91 11.30 11.01
N LEU A 32 -4.72 10.74 10.81
CA LEU A 32 -3.48 11.45 11.07
C LEU A 32 -3.29 12.54 10.00
N ARG A 33 -3.12 13.78 10.45
CA ARG A 33 -3.01 14.96 9.58
C ARG A 33 -1.54 15.33 9.42
N TRP A 34 -1.16 15.64 8.19
CA TRP A 34 0.15 16.18 7.86
C TRP A 34 -0.06 17.57 7.29
N GLU A 35 0.48 18.58 7.98
CA GLU A 35 0.13 19.99 7.76
C GLU A 35 -1.40 20.18 7.82
N GLU A 36 -2.01 20.64 6.72
CA GLU A 36 -3.44 20.98 6.61
C GLU A 36 -4.29 19.85 5.99
N HIS A 37 -3.68 18.72 5.65
CA HIS A 37 -4.36 17.66 4.92
C HIS A 37 -4.26 16.30 5.65
N PRO A 38 -5.34 15.51 5.70
CA PRO A 38 -5.25 14.13 6.15
C PRO A 38 -4.23 13.34 5.31
N LEU A 39 -3.44 12.48 5.94
CA LEU A 39 -2.41 11.68 5.26
C LEU A 39 -2.98 10.80 4.15
N ILE A 40 -4.22 10.32 4.30
CA ILE A 40 -4.94 9.62 3.25
C ILE A 40 -6.22 10.39 2.96
N ARG A 41 -6.28 11.05 1.80
CA ARG A 41 -7.48 11.76 1.32
C ARG A 41 -7.59 11.71 -0.19
N LEU A 42 -8.76 11.33 -0.69
CA LEU A 42 -9.10 11.41 -2.11
C LEU A 42 -9.85 12.72 -2.38
N ASP A 43 -9.17 13.69 -3.01
CA ASP A 43 -9.77 14.96 -3.43
C ASP A 43 -10.24 14.85 -4.88
N ILE A 44 -11.55 14.59 -5.02
CA ILE A 44 -12.25 14.48 -6.31
C ILE A 44 -12.27 15.81 -7.09
N PRO A 45 -12.72 16.95 -6.52
CA PRO A 45 -12.75 18.21 -7.26
C PRO A 45 -11.35 18.72 -7.59
N GLY A 46 -10.39 18.60 -6.66
CA GLY A 46 -9.01 19.03 -6.87
C GLY A 46 -8.19 18.12 -7.78
N ARG A 47 -8.69 16.93 -8.13
CA ARG A 47 -7.96 15.85 -8.82
C ARG A 47 -6.60 15.57 -8.16
N LYS A 48 -6.60 15.49 -6.83
CA LYS A 48 -5.40 15.26 -6.03
C LYS A 48 -5.65 14.09 -5.09
N PHE A 49 -4.73 13.14 -5.07
CA PHE A 49 -4.76 12.03 -4.13
C PHE A 49 -3.65 12.22 -3.11
N TYR A 50 -4.04 12.52 -1.88
CA TYR A 50 -3.11 12.64 -0.77
C TYR A 50 -2.83 11.26 -0.21
N LEU A 51 -1.58 10.82 -0.28
CA LEU A 51 -1.13 9.56 0.27
C LEU A 51 0.16 9.77 1.04
N LEU A 52 0.10 9.52 2.35
CA LEU A 52 1.21 9.63 3.28
C LEU A 52 1.93 10.99 3.20
N GLY A 53 1.17 12.07 3.01
CA GLY A 53 1.70 13.44 2.93
C GLY A 53 2.21 13.83 1.54
N ASN A 54 2.24 12.90 0.59
CA ASN A 54 2.53 13.18 -0.81
C ASN A 54 1.24 13.42 -1.59
N ILE A 55 1.33 14.26 -2.63
CA ILE A 55 0.22 14.60 -3.50
C ILE A 55 0.43 13.89 -4.82
N PHE A 56 -0.47 12.98 -5.17
CA PHE A 56 -0.47 12.27 -6.44
C PHE A 56 -1.53 12.86 -7.35
N THR A 57 -1.11 13.37 -8.50
CA THR A 57 -2.02 13.82 -9.55
C THR A 57 -2.28 12.71 -10.57
N PRO A 58 -3.41 12.73 -11.30
CA PRO A 58 -3.70 11.76 -12.35
C PRO A 58 -2.60 11.65 -13.41
N GLN A 59 -1.91 12.76 -13.70
CA GLN A 59 -0.82 12.82 -14.66
C GLN A 59 0.37 11.97 -14.21
N GLU A 60 0.83 12.15 -12.98
CA GLU A 60 1.96 11.39 -12.41
C GLU A 60 1.62 9.91 -12.30
N GLY A 61 0.38 9.58 -11.90
CA GLY A 61 -0.13 8.21 -11.93
C GLY A 61 0.00 7.60 -13.32
N PHE A 62 -0.50 8.30 -14.35
CA PHE A 62 -0.42 7.84 -15.73
C PHE A 62 1.02 7.59 -16.19
N TYR A 63 1.95 8.51 -15.92
CA TYR A 63 3.37 8.33 -16.27
C TYR A 63 4.02 7.14 -15.54
N LEU A 64 3.72 6.95 -14.26
CA LEU A 64 4.22 5.81 -13.49
C LEU A 64 3.75 4.48 -14.09
N HIS A 65 2.49 4.39 -14.54
CA HIS A 65 1.96 3.16 -15.13
C HIS A 65 2.66 2.84 -16.45
N LEU A 66 2.84 3.84 -17.32
CA LEU A 66 3.60 3.68 -18.56
C LEU A 66 5.04 3.25 -18.29
N PHE A 67 5.68 3.84 -17.28
CA PHE A 67 7.03 3.46 -16.87
C PHE A 67 7.09 2.00 -16.40
N LEU A 68 6.18 1.56 -15.54
CA LEU A 68 6.13 0.18 -15.04
C LEU A 68 5.85 -0.82 -16.16
N ILE A 69 4.94 -0.50 -17.10
CA ILE A 69 4.71 -1.32 -18.29
C ILE A 69 5.98 -1.40 -19.14
N GLY A 70 6.66 -0.27 -19.37
CA GLY A 70 7.94 -0.23 -20.07
C GLY A 70 9.01 -1.09 -19.41
N MET A 71 9.15 -1.04 -18.09
CA MET A 71 10.05 -1.91 -17.32
C MET A 71 9.66 -3.39 -17.46
N GLY A 72 8.38 -3.71 -17.35
CA GLY A 72 7.88 -5.07 -17.53
C GLY A 72 8.19 -5.62 -18.92
N LEU A 73 7.99 -4.84 -19.97
CA LEU A 73 8.34 -5.20 -21.35
C LEU A 73 9.87 -5.34 -21.52
N SER A 74 10.64 -4.44 -20.90
CA SER A 74 12.11 -4.50 -20.92
C SER A 74 12.65 -5.81 -20.32
N LEU A 75 12.01 -6.37 -19.29
CA LEU A 75 12.42 -7.67 -18.71
C LEU A 75 12.35 -8.81 -19.73
N PHE A 76 11.39 -8.80 -20.65
CA PHE A 76 11.29 -9.79 -21.72
C PHE A 76 12.31 -9.53 -22.83
N SER A 77 12.57 -8.25 -23.14
CA SER A 77 13.59 -7.86 -24.12
C SER A 77 15.02 -8.12 -23.62
N LEU A 78 15.27 -8.13 -22.31
CA LEU A 78 16.59 -8.37 -21.72
C LEU A 78 16.97 -9.87 -21.68
N ARG A 79 15.97 -10.74 -21.85
CA ARG A 79 16.13 -12.20 -21.74
C ARG A 79 16.37 -12.89 -23.10
N HIS A 80 16.29 -12.14 -24.20
CA HIS A 80 16.70 -12.56 -25.54
C HIS A 80 18.06 -11.94 -25.87
#